data_AF-A0A2T4YZ09-F1
#
_entry.id   AF-A0A2T4YZ09-F1
#
_cell.length_a   1.000
_cell.length_b   1.000
_cell.length_c   1.000
_cell.angle_alpha   90.00
_cell.angle_beta   90.00
_cell.angle_gamma   90.00
#
_symmetry.space_group_name_H-M   'P 1'
#
loop_
_entity.id
_entity.type
_entity.pdbx_description
1 polymer ?
#
loop_
_entity_poly.entity_id
_entity_poly.type
_entity_poly.pdbx_seq_one_letter_code
_entity_poly.pdbx_strand_id
1 'polypeptide(L)' 'MLARKREEGVKITQTEIAKTLGVTRQQVNWWVTGKRTPRLETAFELADIIGCRVDDLFEYTKKRIGDGL' A
#
# COMPACT_ATOMS: atom_id res chain seq x y z
N MET A 1 5.21 -3.14 0.67
CA MET A 1 4.18 -2.95 -0.38
C MET A 1 4.37 -1.70 -1.26
N LEU A 2 5.17 -0.68 -0.89
CA LEU A 2 5.24 0.58 -1.69
C LEU A 2 6.67 1.06 -2.04
N ALA A 3 7.71 0.31 -1.67
CA ALA A 3 9.09 0.80 -1.74
C ALA A 3 9.76 0.69 -3.13
N ARG A 4 9.27 -0.19 -4.02
CA ARG A 4 9.97 -0.48 -5.29
C ARG A 4 9.56 0.41 -6.48
N LYS A 5 8.38 1.04 -6.47
CA LYS A 5 7.91 1.90 -7.58
C LYS A 5 8.37 3.37 -7.49
N ARG A 6 9.37 3.67 -6.65
CA ARG A 6 9.98 5.01 -6.57
C ARG A 6 10.95 5.29 -7.71
N GLU A 7 11.47 4.29 -8.40
CA GLU A 7 12.52 4.47 -9.41
C GLU A 7 12.01 4.80 -10.82
N GLU A 8 10.70 4.64 -11.11
CA GLU A 8 10.14 4.87 -12.46
C GLU A 8 9.20 6.08 -12.59
N GLY A 9 9.20 7.02 -11.64
CA GLY A 9 8.64 8.36 -11.86
C GLY A 9 7.54 8.85 -10.90
N VAL A 10 7.12 8.05 -9.92
CA VAL A 10 6.10 8.49 -8.95
C VAL A 10 6.78 9.25 -7.80
N LYS A 11 6.92 10.57 -7.93
CA LYS A 11 7.44 11.49 -6.89
C LYS A 11 6.39 11.84 -5.81
N ILE A 12 5.50 10.91 -5.44
CA ILE A 12 4.51 11.18 -4.39
C ILE A 12 5.05 10.77 -3.01
N THR A 13 4.86 11.65 -2.02
CA THR A 13 5.26 11.36 -0.63
C THR A 13 4.13 10.68 0.13
N GLN A 14 4.44 9.99 1.23
CA GLN A 14 3.40 9.43 2.11
C GLN A 14 2.49 10.50 2.70
N THR A 15 3.02 11.71 2.90
CA THR A 15 2.25 12.87 3.38
C THR A 15 1.25 13.33 2.33
N GLU A 16 1.65 13.39 1.06
CA GLU A 16 0.76 13.76 -0.03
C GLU A 16 -0.32 12.69 -0.24
N ILE A 17 0.05 11.39 -0.21
CA ILE A 17 -0.94 10.30 -0.24
C ILE A 17 -1.95 10.44 0.90
N ALA A 18 -1.46 10.70 2.12
CA ALA A 18 -2.31 10.85 3.29
C ALA A 18 -3.29 12.01 3.13
N LYS A 19 -2.81 13.14 2.62
CA LYS A 19 -3.62 14.33 2.35
C LYS A 19 -4.68 14.07 1.27
N THR A 20 -4.31 13.42 0.17
CA THR A 20 -5.24 13.10 -0.93
C THR A 20 -6.33 12.14 -0.49
N LEU A 21 -5.98 11.12 0.31
CA LEU A 21 -6.93 10.11 0.79
C LEU A 21 -7.71 10.54 2.06
N GLY A 22 -7.43 11.73 2.61
CA GLY A 22 -8.06 12.17 3.87
C GLY A 22 -7.71 11.29 5.07
N VAL A 23 -6.54 10.65 5.06
CA VAL A 23 -6.07 9.74 6.11
C VAL A 23 -4.84 10.29 6.82
N THR A 24 -4.46 9.64 7.92
CA THR A 24 -3.24 10.01 8.63
C THR A 24 -2.00 9.45 7.93
N ARG A 25 -0.86 10.15 8.02
CA ARG A 25 0.44 9.63 7.56
C ARG A 25 0.78 8.27 8.21
N GLN A 26 0.32 8.04 9.43
CA GLN A 26 0.52 6.78 10.15
C GLN A 26 -0.23 5.61 9.49
N GLN A 27 -1.47 5.82 9.02
CA GLN A 27 -2.22 4.81 8.26
C GLN A 27 -1.49 4.44 6.98
N VAL A 28 -1.00 5.43 6.23
CA VAL A 28 -0.17 5.19 5.04
C VAL A 28 1.07 4.37 5.39
N ASN A 29 1.78 4.72 6.47
CA ASN A 29 2.94 3.96 6.94
C ASN A 29 2.60 2.50 7.29
N TRP A 30 1.44 2.23 7.92
CA TRP A 30 1.00 0.86 8.19
C TRP A 30 0.76 0.04 6.95
N TRP A 31 0.23 0.64 5.88
CA TRP A 31 0.05 -0.04 4.59
C TRP A 31 1.39 -0.30 3.90
N VAL A 32 2.29 0.69 3.90
CA VAL A 32 3.64 0.57 3.32
C VAL A 32 4.41 -0.59 3.96
N THR A 33 4.36 -0.66 5.30
CA THR A 33 5.04 -1.67 6.13
C THR A 33 4.32 -3.01 6.20
N GLY A 34 3.10 -3.11 5.65
CA GLY A 34 2.28 -4.33 5.73
C GLY A 34 1.72 -4.63 7.13
N LYS A 35 1.82 -3.69 8.08
CA LYS A 35 1.25 -3.85 9.44
C LYS A 35 -0.27 -3.93 9.41
N ARG A 36 -0.90 -3.25 8.45
CA ARG A 36 -2.35 -3.31 8.21
C ARG A 36 -2.62 -3.24 6.71
N THR A 37 -3.75 -3.82 6.32
CA THR A 37 -4.28 -3.72 4.95
C THR A 37 -5.26 -2.54 4.88
N PRO A 38 -5.17 -1.67 3.85
CA PRO A 38 -6.22 -0.70 3.58
C PRO A 38 -7.55 -1.41 3.25
N ARG A 39 -8.67 -0.67 3.34
CA ARG A 39 -9.95 -1.16 2.80
C ARG A 39 -9.85 -1.25 1.28
N LEU A 40 -10.71 -2.07 0.67
CA LEU A 40 -10.71 -2.28 -0.77
C LEU A 40 -10.82 -0.97 -1.55
N GLU A 41 -11.76 -0.10 -1.19
CA GLU A 41 -11.95 1.23 -1.81
C GLU A 41 -10.66 2.06 -1.74
N THR A 42 -10.06 2.18 -0.56
CA THR A 42 -8.80 2.91 -0.34
C THR A 42 -7.63 2.31 -1.11
N ALA A 43 -7.62 0.99 -1.32
CA ALA A 43 -6.61 0.34 -2.13
C ALA A 43 -6.74 0.70 -3.61
N PHE A 44 -7.96 0.81 -4.14
CA PHE A 44 -8.20 1.29 -5.50
C PHE A 44 -7.79 2.76 -5.66
N GLU A 45 -8.17 3.64 -4.73
CA GLU A 45 -7.77 5.05 -4.75
C GLU A 45 -6.24 5.20 -4.68
N LEU A 46 -5.59 4.42 -3.80
CA LEU A 46 -4.15 4.40 -3.67
C LEU A 46 -3.46 3.93 -4.97
N ALA A 47 -4.03 2.93 -5.64
CA ALA A 47 -3.53 2.42 -6.90
C ALA A 47 -3.64 3.45 -8.03
N ASP A 48 -4.76 4.18 -8.09
CA ASP A 48 -4.99 5.28 -9.03
C ASP A 48 -3.98 6.43 -8.82
N ILE A 49 -3.81 6.89 -7.58
CA ILE A 49 -2.85 7.94 -7.20
C ILE A 49 -1.41 7.58 -7.60
N ILE A 50 -1.05 6.30 -7.53
CA ILE A 50 0.30 5.81 -7.82
C ILE A 50 0.47 5.42 -9.29
N GLY A 51 -0.63 5.25 -10.04
CA GLY A 51 -0.58 4.73 -11.40
C GLY A 51 -0.16 3.26 -11.45
N CYS A 52 -0.69 2.42 -10.55
CA CYS A 52 -0.47 0.99 -10.54
C CYS A 52 -1.79 0.22 -10.57
N ARG A 53 -1.72 -1.09 -10.80
CA ARG A 53 -2.89 -1.94 -10.58
C ARG A 53 -3.05 -2.20 -9.09
N VAL A 54 -4.28 -2.40 -8.63
CA VAL A 54 -4.55 -2.65 -7.21
C VAL A 54 -3.87 -3.93 -6.71
N ASP A 55 -3.70 -4.94 -7.58
CA ASP A 55 -2.97 -6.16 -7.25
C ASP A 55 -1.46 -5.93 -7.06
N ASP A 56 -0.88 -4.87 -7.65
CA ASP A 56 0.52 -4.49 -7.40
C ASP A 56 0.75 -4.04 -5.94
N LEU A 57 -0.33 -3.66 -5.22
CA LEU A 57 -0.25 -3.24 -3.83
C LEU A 57 -0.14 -4.41 -2.84
N PHE A 58 -0.49 -5.63 -3.25
CA PHE A 58 -0.60 -6.77 -2.36
C PHE A 58 0.34 -7.90 -2.77
N GLU A 59 0.96 -8.54 -1.77
CA GLU A 59 1.73 -9.76 -1.99
C GLU A 59 0.95 -10.94 -1.41
N TYR A 60 0.59 -11.90 -2.25
CA TYR A 60 -0.03 -13.13 -1.80
C TYR A 60 1.04 -14.08 -1.26
N THR A 61 1.19 -14.14 0.07
CA THR A 61 1.92 -15.23 0.71
C THR A 61 0.97 -16.38 0.99
N LYS A 62 1.22 -17.52 0.36
CA LYS A 62 0.55 -18.79 0.72
C LYS A 62 1.07 -19.22 2.08
N LYS A 63 0.37 -18.84 3.15
CA LYS A 63 0.65 -19.40 4.48
C LYS A 63 0.35 -20.90 4.41
N ARG A 64 1.38 -21.75 4.50
CA ARG A 64 1.14 -23.18 4.75
C ARG A 64 0.48 -23.27 6.12
N ILE A 65 -0.66 -23.96 6.19
CA ILE A 65 -1.23 -24.33 7.47
C ILE A 65 -0.23 -25.33 8.08
N GLY A 66 0.62 -24.87 9.00
CA GLY A 66 1.66 -25.70 9.64
C GLY A 66 2.86 -24.96 10.25
N ASP A 67 3.25 -23.77 9.76
CA ASP A 67 4.44 -23.04 10.24
C ASP A 67 4.19 -22.21 11.53
N GLY A 68 3.48 -22.80 12.48
CA GLY A 68 3.09 -22.15 13.74
C GLY A 68 2.98 -23.10 14.91
N LEU A 69 3.91 -24.05 15.02
CA LEU A 69 4.13 -24.92 16.19
C LEU A 69 5.53 -24.71 16.73
#